data_AF-A0A0C2F7Q9-F1
#
_entry.id   AF-A0A0C2F7Q9-F1
#
_cell.length_a   1.000
_cell.length_b   1.000
_cell.length_c   1.000
_cell.angle_alpha   90.00
_cell.angle_beta   90.00
_cell.angle_gamma   90.00
#
_symmetry.space_group_name_H-M   'P 1'
#
loop_
_entity.id
_entity.type
_entity.pdbx_description
1 polymer ?
#
loop_
_entity_poly.entity_id
_entity_poly.type
_entity_poly.pdbx_seq_one_letter_code
_entity_poly.pdbx_strand_id
1 'polypeptide(L)'
;IYKLTTKGVVDVLQFFVPRKSDLFQHDLYPDTRSTVPALTAEEFMEGKNAVPNTQPVNPAAAQAKPKIQASLLVAKKANILNQLAPTA
;
A
#
# COMPACT_ATOMS: atom_id res chain seq x y z
N ILE A 1 2.32 -16.00 11.55
CA ILE A 1 3.37 -17.00 11.87
C ILE A 1 2.67 -18.21 12.48
N TYR A 2 3.10 -19.43 12.13
CA TYR A 2 2.60 -20.65 12.77
C TYR A 2 3.62 -21.09 13.83
N LYS A 3 3.17 -21.22 15.08
CA LYS A 3 4.01 -21.64 16.21
C LYS A 3 3.64 -23.07 16.61
N LEU A 4 4.60 -23.98 16.56
CA LEU A 4 4.46 -25.31 17.14
C LEU A 4 4.64 -25.24 18.66
N THR A 5 3.69 -25.77 19.42
CA THR A 5 3.77 -25.88 20.87
C THR A 5 4.33 -27.22 21.30
N THR A 6 4.86 -27.31 22.52
CA THR A 6 5.38 -28.56 23.11
C THR A 6 4.32 -29.66 23.26
N LYS A 7 3.03 -29.29 23.20
CA LYS A 7 1.89 -30.20 23.22
C LYS A 7 1.54 -30.75 21.83
N GLY A 8 2.31 -30.43 20.80
CA GLY A 8 2.06 -30.87 19.42
C GLY A 8 0.94 -30.11 18.72
N VAL A 9 0.48 -28.98 19.26
CA VAL A 9 -0.55 -28.12 18.67
C VAL A 9 0.10 -26.95 17.93
N VAL A 10 -0.46 -26.57 16.78
CA VAL A 10 -0.03 -25.40 16.01
C VAL A 10 -0.94 -24.20 16.29
N ASP A 11 -0.35 -23.15 16.87
CA ASP A 11 -1.04 -21.88 17.12
C ASP A 11 -0.76 -20.89 15.99
N VAL A 12 -1.78 -20.11 15.60
CA VAL A 12 -1.63 -19.03 14.63
C VAL A 12 -1.34 -17.72 15.36
N LEU A 13 -0.12 -17.20 15.18
CA LEU A 13 0.26 -15.88 15.65
C LEU A 13 -0.05 -14.85 14.56
N GLN A 14 -1.11 -14.09 14.78
CA GLN A 14 -1.55 -13.03 13.89
C GLN A 14 -0.82 -11.72 14.22
N PHE A 15 -0.35 -11.05 13.16
CA PHE A 15 0.20 -9.71 13.22
C PHE A 15 -0.72 -8.80 12.43
N PHE A 16 -1.07 -7.66 13.00
CA PHE A 16 -1.87 -6.65 12.32
C PHE A 16 -1.38 -5.26 12.70
N VAL A 17 -1.52 -4.31 11.77
CA VAL A 17 -1.26 -2.90 12.02
C VAL A 17 -2.58 -2.29 12.51
N PRO A 18 -2.64 -1.71 13.72
CA PRO A 18 -3.85 -1.05 14.21
C PRO A 18 -4.25 0.10 13.28
N ARG A 19 -5.48 0.09 12.78
CA ARG A 19 -6.04 1.11 11.88
C ARG A 19 -7.47 1.43 12.28
N LYS A 20 -7.94 2.60 11.86
CA LYS A 20 -9.30 3.08 12.14
C LYS A 20 -10.35 2.48 11.20
N SER A 21 -9.95 2.03 10.01
CA SER A 21 -10.85 1.48 8.98
C SER A 21 -10.45 0.06 8.64
N ASP A 22 -11.45 -0.80 8.48
CA ASP A 22 -11.30 -2.20 8.07
C ASP A 22 -11.24 -2.38 6.54
N LEU A 23 -11.25 -1.28 5.77
CA LEU A 23 -11.09 -1.31 4.32
C LEU A 23 -9.65 -1.66 3.93
N PHE A 24 -9.45 -2.10 2.68
CA PHE A 24 -8.13 -2.37 2.13
C PHE A 24 -7.22 -1.12 2.19
N GLN A 25 -5.99 -1.30 2.70
CA GLN A 25 -5.02 -0.24 2.91
C GLN A 25 -3.84 -0.43 1.94
N HIS A 26 -3.82 0.31 0.83
CA HIS A 26 -2.78 0.15 -0.21
C HIS A 26 -1.36 0.42 0.29
N ASP A 27 -1.19 1.28 1.30
CA ASP A 27 0.12 1.58 1.90
C ASP A 27 0.72 0.40 2.68
N LEU A 28 -0.11 -0.55 3.15
CA LEU A 28 0.36 -1.74 3.86
C LEU A 28 0.77 -2.88 2.92
N TYR A 29 0.31 -2.85 1.66
CA TYR A 29 0.44 -3.95 0.72
C TYR A 29 1.09 -3.47 -0.60
N PRO A 30 2.42 -3.21 -0.62
CA PRO A 30 3.14 -2.91 -1.86
C PRO A 30 3.12 -4.12 -2.81
N ASP A 31 3.62 -3.95 -4.04
CA ASP A 31 3.74 -5.07 -4.97
C ASP A 31 4.61 -6.18 -4.38
N THR A 32 4.01 -7.37 -4.23
CA THR A 32 4.62 -8.53 -3.59
C THR A 32 5.15 -9.52 -4.63
N ARG A 33 6.05 -10.42 -4.22
CA ARG A 33 6.55 -11.49 -5.11
C ARG A 33 5.40 -12.27 -5.72
N SER A 34 5.45 -12.45 -7.04
CA SER A 34 4.46 -13.22 -7.77
C SER A 34 4.66 -14.73 -7.59
N THR A 35 3.71 -15.50 -8.08
CA THR A 35 3.81 -16.97 -8.18
C THR A 35 4.66 -17.43 -9.37
N VAL A 36 5.10 -16.51 -10.22
CA VAL A 36 5.86 -16.80 -11.44
C VAL A 36 7.35 -16.59 -11.17
N PRO A 37 8.20 -17.62 -11.33
CA PRO A 37 9.63 -17.48 -11.10
C PRO A 37 10.24 -16.46 -12.07
N ALA A 38 11.24 -15.72 -11.60
CA ALA A 38 11.93 -14.71 -12.42
C ALA A 38 12.95 -15.31 -13.38
N LEU A 39 13.44 -16.52 -13.09
CA LEU A 39 14.41 -17.25 -13.89
C LEU A 39 14.00 -18.72 -13.97
N THR A 40 14.38 -19.39 -15.05
CA THR A 40 14.34 -20.84 -15.10
C THR A 40 15.50 -21.46 -14.33
N ALA A 41 15.44 -22.78 -14.10
CA ALA A 41 16.50 -23.49 -13.39
C ALA A 41 17.84 -23.43 -14.16
N GLU A 42 17.78 -23.56 -15.48
CA GLU A 42 18.93 -23.54 -16.38
C GLU A 42 19.63 -22.18 -16.34
N GLU A 43 18.85 -21.09 -16.41
CA GLU A 43 19.37 -19.72 -16.35
C GLU A 43 20.04 -19.40 -15.01
N PHE A 44 19.46 -19.90 -13.91
CA PHE A 44 20.07 -19.77 -12.59
C PHE A 44 21.38 -20.57 -12.49
N MET A 45 21.42 -21.79 -13.04
CA MET A 45 22.63 -22.61 -13.09
C MET A 45 23.75 -21.99 -13.94
N GLU A 46 23.39 -21.25 -14.99
CA GLU A 46 24.31 -20.42 -15.80
C GLU A 46 24.85 -19.19 -15.04
N GLY A 47 24.37 -18.94 -13.82
CA GLY A 47 24.80 -17.82 -12.98
C GLY A 47 24.06 -16.51 -13.26
N LYS A 48 22.94 -16.53 -14.01
CA LYS A 48 22.12 -15.34 -14.21
C LYS A 48 21.42 -14.96 -12.90
N ASN A 49 21.24 -13.66 -12.71
CA ASN A 49 20.53 -13.10 -11.56
C ASN A 49 19.42 -12.17 -12.07
N ALA A 50 18.20 -12.35 -11.57
CA ALA A 50 17.07 -11.48 -11.87
C ALA A 50 16.33 -11.11 -10.58
N VAL A 51 15.73 -9.92 -10.59
CA VAL A 51 14.86 -9.45 -9.51
C VAL A 51 13.55 -10.25 -9.56
N PRO A 52 12.96 -10.63 -8.41
CA PRO A 52 11.67 -11.32 -8.40
C PRO A 52 10.59 -10.55 -9.15
N ASN A 53 9.79 -11.27 -9.92
CA ASN A 53 8.57 -10.73 -10.49
C ASN A 53 7.63 -10.29 -9.37
N THR A 54 7.02 -9.11 -9.50
CA THR A 54 6.09 -8.58 -8.49
C THR A 54 4.68 -8.43 -9.04
N GLN A 55 3.69 -8.58 -8.16
CA GLN A 55 2.27 -8.43 -8.46
C GLN A 55 1.54 -7.78 -7.27
N PRO A 56 0.48 -6.99 -7.53
CA PRO A 56 -0.31 -6.38 -6.47
C PRO A 56 -1.08 -7.45 -5.68
N VAL A 57 -1.13 -7.30 -4.36
CA VAL A 57 -1.86 -8.22 -3.47
C VAL A 57 -3.36 -8.25 -3.78
N ASN A 58 -3.92 -7.11 -4.18
CA ASN A 58 -5.30 -7.00 -4.59
C ASN A 58 -5.39 -6.37 -5.99
N PRO A 59 -5.62 -7.16 -7.06
CA PRO A 59 -5.66 -6.66 -8.42
C PRO A 59 -6.84 -5.70 -8.68
N ALA A 60 -7.94 -5.82 -7.92
CA ALA A 60 -9.09 -4.92 -8.04
C ALA A 60 -8.82 -3.56 -7.36
N ALA A 61 -8.09 -3.54 -6.25
CA ALA A 61 -7.72 -2.29 -5.57
C ALA A 61 -6.55 -1.56 -6.25
N ALA A 62 -5.68 -2.27 -6.96
CA ALA A 62 -4.58 -1.66 -7.74
C ALA A 62 -5.09 -0.80 -8.93
N GLN A 63 -6.31 -1.04 -9.40
CA GLN A 63 -6.95 -0.21 -10.45
C GLN A 63 -7.56 1.09 -9.91
N ALA A 64 -7.66 1.24 -8.59
CA ALA A 64 -8.04 2.51 -7.97
C ALA A 64 -6.87 3.48 -8.10
N LYS A 65 -6.78 4.16 -9.25
CA LYS A 65 -5.94 5.36 -9.43
C LYS A 65 -6.07 6.21 -8.16
N PRO A 66 -4.97 6.76 -7.61
CA PRO A 66 -5.10 7.68 -6.49
C PRO A 66 -6.10 8.74 -6.93
N LYS A 67 -7.28 8.77 -6.27
CA LYS A 67 -8.06 9.99 -6.22
C LYS A 67 -7.17 10.94 -5.45
N ILE A 68 -6.28 11.63 -6.18
CA ILE A 68 -5.69 12.86 -5.70
C ILE A 68 -6.90 13.62 -5.20
N GLN A 69 -6.98 13.78 -3.88
CA GLN A 69 -7.97 14.63 -3.26
C GLN A 69 -7.58 16.05 -3.68
N ALA A 70 -7.93 16.42 -4.91
CA ALA A 70 -7.90 17.77 -5.44
C ALA A 70 -8.89 18.68 -4.70
N SER A 71 -9.50 18.20 -3.60
CA SER A 71 -10.26 18.96 -2.63
C SER A 71 -9.41 19.64 -1.55
N LEU A 72 -8.08 19.43 -1.52
CA LEU A 72 -7.14 20.16 -0.63
C LEU A 72 -6.51 21.41 -1.27
N LEU A 73 -6.82 21.70 -2.54
CA LEU A 73 -6.61 23.03 -3.10
C LEU A 73 -7.70 23.93 -2.51
N VAL A 74 -7.43 24.47 -1.33
CA VAL A 74 -8.16 25.61 -0.76
C VAL A 74 -8.30 26.64 -1.87
N ALA A 75 -9.50 26.76 -2.44
CA ALA A 75 -9.85 27.95 -3.19
C ALA A 75 -9.65 29.09 -2.19
N LYS A 76 -8.56 29.85 -2.36
CA LYS A 76 -8.37 31.14 -1.67
C LYS A 76 -9.50 32.06 -2.18
N LYS A 77 -10.72 31.90 -1.64
CA LYS A 77 -11.70 32.97 -1.69
C LYS A 77 -11.09 34.10 -0.88
N ALA A 78 -10.83 35.22 -1.56
CA ALA A 78 -10.29 36.41 -0.95
C ALA A 78 -11.10 36.79 0.29
N ASN A 79 -10.40 37.11 1.38
CA ASN A 79 -11.01 37.61 2.60
C ASN A 79 -11.62 38.99 2.32
N ILE A 80 -12.94 39.09 2.34
CA ILE A 80 -13.73 40.30 2.03
C ILE A 80 -13.56 41.43 3.06
N LEU A 81 -12.84 41.20 4.15
CA LEU A 81 -12.58 42.21 5.19
C LEU A 81 -11.52 43.26 4.78
N ASN A 82 -10.82 43.08 3.66
CA ASN A 82 -9.82 44.04 3.16
C ASN A 82 -10.38 45.12 2.19
N GLN A 83 -11.69 45.16 1.95
CA GLN A 83 -12.31 46.11 1.01
C GLN A 83 -13.09 47.26 1.68
N LEU A 84 -12.98 47.44 3.00
CA LEU A 84 -13.55 48.62 3.66
C LEU A 84 -12.46 49.68 3.80
N ALA A 85 -12.64 50.79 3.08
CA ALA A 85 -11.82 51.99 3.26
C ALA A 85 -11.97 52.50 4.70
N PRO A 86 -10.92 53.08 5.31
CA PRO A 86 -11.03 53.67 6.63
C PRO A 86 -12.00 54.85 6.57
N THR A 87 -13.13 54.73 7.26
CA THR A 87 -14.01 55.88 7.53
C THR A 87 -13.25 56.83 8.45
N ALA A 88 -13.07 58.07 7.99
CA ALA A 88 -12.52 59.18 8.78
C ALA A 88 -13.48 59.62 9.88
#